data_AF-A0A2V7INK3-F1
#
_entry.id   AF-A0A2V7INK3-F1
#
_cell.length_a   1.000
_cell.length_b   1.000
_cell.length_c   1.000
_cell.angle_alpha   90.00
_cell.angle_beta   90.00
_cell.angle_gamma   90.00
#
_symmetry.space_group_name_H-M   'P 1'
#
loop_
_entity.id
_entity.type
_entity.pdbx_description
1 polymer ?
#
loop_
_entity_poly.entity_id
_entity_poly.type
_entity_poly.pdbx_seq_one_letter_code
_entity_poly.pdbx_strand_id
1 'polypeptide(L)' 'MILELAGLSLGGLERIWAVADQATGYLCGALALLDACLERVRQAQGLTATSRARLLADLAVIEDAIEGALDAA' A
#
# COMPACT_ATOMS: atom_id res chain seq x y z
N MET A 1 40.74 5.27 -5.68
CA MET A 1 39.61 6.19 -5.93
C MET A 1 38.38 5.49 -6.51
N ILE A 2 38.52 4.66 -7.56
CA ILE A 2 37.38 3.96 -8.20
C ILE A 2 36.68 2.99 -7.23
N LEU A 3 37.42 2.26 -6.39
CA LEU A 3 36.86 1.29 -5.45
C LEU A 3 36.01 1.95 -4.34
N GLU A 4 36.46 3.09 -3.80
CA GLU A 4 35.71 3.88 -2.81
C GLU A 4 34.41 4.44 -3.40
N LEU A 5 34.45 4.92 -4.65
CA LEU A 5 33.27 5.41 -5.36
C LEU A 5 32.25 4.29 -5.63
N ALA A 6 32.74 3.10 -5.97
CA ALA A 6 31.92 1.91 -6.16
C ALA A 6 31.25 1.46 -4.85
N GLY A 7 32.00 1.48 -3.73
CA GLY A 7 31.46 1.17 -2.40
C GLY A 7 30.38 2.16 -1.95
N LEU A 8 30.59 3.46 -2.16
CA LEU A 8 29.59 4.50 -1.87
C LEU A 8 28.34 4.37 -2.74
N SER A 9 28.50 4.03 -4.03
CA SER A 9 27.39 3.83 -4.96
C SER A 9 26.58 2.59 -4.60
N LEU A 10 27.24 1.50 -4.21
CA LEU A 10 26.59 0.27 -3.77
C LEU A 10 25.81 0.48 -2.46
N GLY A 11 26.41 1.13 -1.46
CA GLY A 11 25.72 1.43 -0.19
C GLY A 11 24.55 2.40 -0.35
N GLY A 12 24.63 3.33 -1.32
CA GLY A 12 23.50 4.17 -1.71
C GLY A 12 22.36 3.37 -2.32
N LEU A 13 22.68 2.45 -3.24
CA LEU A 13 21.71 1.56 -3.87
C LEU A 13 21.03 0.64 -2.84
N GLU A 14 21.80 0.03 -1.93
CA GLU A 14 21.25 -0.82 -0.86
C GLU A 14 20.26 -0.06 0.04
N ARG A 15 20.55 1.20 0.37
CA ARG A 15 19.61 2.05 1.13
C ARG A 15 18.34 2.38 0.36
N ILE A 16 18.45 2.69 -0.93
CA ILE A 16 17.29 2.95 -1.78
C ILE A 16 16.41 1.70 -1.86
N TRP A 17 17.01 0.53 -2.06
CA TRP A 17 16.30 -0.75 -2.04
C TRP A 17 15.63 -1.05 -0.69
N ALA A 18 16.31 -0.79 0.42
CA ALA A 18 15.72 -0.99 1.75
C ALA A 18 14.51 -0.07 2.01
N VAL A 19 14.58 1.19 1.55
CA VAL A 19 13.46 2.13 1.65
C VAL A 19 12.30 1.72 0.75
N ALA A 20 12.59 1.26 -0.47
CA ALA A 20 11.58 0.74 -1.39
C ALA A 20 10.89 -0.50 -0.80
N ASP A 21 11.64 -1.49 -0.30
CA ASP A 21 11.11 -2.70 0.33
C ASP A 21 10.22 -2.38 1.54
N GLN A 22 10.67 -1.44 2.39
CA GLN A 22 9.88 -0.99 3.53
C GLN A 22 8.58 -0.28 3.10
N ALA A 23 8.64 0.57 2.07
CA ALA A 23 7.46 1.24 1.53
C ALA A 23 6.45 0.24 0.95
N THR A 24 6.92 -0.74 0.19
CA THR A 24 6.11 -1.85 -0.32
C THR A 24 5.47 -2.63 0.83
N GLY A 25 6.21 -2.91 1.91
CA GLY A 25 5.69 -3.57 3.10
C GLY A 25 4.53 -2.80 3.77
N TYR A 26 4.64 -1.47 3.88
CA TYR A 26 3.55 -0.64 4.41
C TYR A 26 2.31 -0.63 3.50
N LEU A 27 2.49 -0.55 2.18
CA LEU A 27 1.41 -0.57 1.21
C LEU A 27 0.68 -1.91 1.20
N CYS A 28 1.40 -3.03 1.25
CA CYS A 28 0.81 -4.36 1.42
C CYS A 28 0.02 -4.49 2.73
N GLY A 29 0.56 -3.95 3.83
CA GLY A 29 -0.15 -3.90 5.11
C GLY A 29 -1.43 -3.06 5.06
N ALA A 30 -1.41 -1.96 4.29
CA ALA A 30 -2.59 -1.12 4.07
C ALA A 30 -3.68 -1.84 3.27
N LEU A 31 -3.33 -2.61 2.24
CA LEU A 31 -4.27 -3.44 1.50
C LEU A 31 -4.94 -4.49 2.41
N ALA A 32 -4.15 -5.21 3.21
CA ALA A 32 -4.69 -6.20 4.14
C ALA A 32 -5.67 -5.59 5.16
N LEU A 33 -5.41 -4.35 5.61
CA LEU A 33 -6.32 -3.60 6.47
C LEU A 33 -7.60 -3.20 5.73
N LEU A 34 -7.49 -2.82 4.45
CA LEU A 34 -8.61 -2.47 3.60
C LEU A 34 -9.54 -3.66 3.33
N ASP A 35 -8.99 -4.83 3.05
CA ASP A 35 -9.75 -6.08 2.95
C ASP A 35 -10.58 -6.35 4.21
N ALA A 36 -9.95 -6.20 5.38
CA ALA A 36 -10.64 -6.35 6.66
C ALA A 36 -11.71 -5.27 6.86
N CYS A 37 -11.50 -4.05 6.38
CA CYS A 37 -12.51 -2.99 6.39
C CYS A 37 -13.70 -3.31 5.47
N LEU A 38 -13.44 -3.78 4.25
CA LEU A 38 -14.47 -4.19 3.28
C LEU A 38 -15.36 -5.29 3.86
N GLU A 39 -14.76 -6.31 4.48
CA GLU A 39 -15.52 -7.39 5.10
C GLU A 39 -16.37 -6.90 6.27
N ARG A 40 -15.84 -6.00 7.12
CA ARG A 40 -16.63 -5.36 8.19
C ARG A 40 -17.79 -4.54 7.64
N VAL A 41 -17.60 -3.75 6.59
CA VAL A 41 -18.67 -2.96 5.96
C VAL A 41 -19.72 -3.88 5.30
N ARG A 42 -19.31 -5.04 4.78
CA ARG A 42 -20.21 -6.06 4.22
C ARG A 42 -21.02 -6.79 5.30
N GLN A 43 -20.46 -6.99 6.48
CA GLN A 43 -21.15 -7.67 7.58
C GLN A 43 -21.93 -6.72 8.52
N ALA A 44 -21.61 -5.41 8.52
CA ALA A 44 -22.22 -4.44 9.41
C ALA A 44 -23.75 -4.40 9.28
N GLN A 45 -24.46 -4.55 10.40
CA GLN A 45 -25.91 -4.41 10.44
C GLN A 45 -26.31 -2.96 10.78
N GLY A 46 -27.47 -2.52 10.31
CA GLY A 46 -27.97 -1.15 10.52
C GLY A 46 -27.50 -0.10 9.50
N LEU A 47 -26.63 -0.46 8.56
CA LEU A 47 -26.33 0.38 7.40
C LEU A 47 -27.44 0.31 6.36
N THR A 48 -27.87 1.47 5.87
CA THR A 48 -28.72 1.54 4.67
C THR A 48 -27.95 1.01 3.46
N ALA A 49 -28.67 0.48 2.46
CA ALA A 49 -28.06 -0.01 1.23
C ALA A 49 -27.20 1.08 0.54
N THR A 50 -27.68 2.34 0.54
CA THR A 50 -26.98 3.49 -0.04
C THR A 50 -25.70 3.83 0.71
N SER A 51 -25.73 3.87 2.05
CA SER A 51 -24.54 4.15 2.87
C SER A 51 -23.49 3.05 2.72
N ARG A 52 -23.93 1.79 2.63
CA ARG A 52 -23.04 0.65 2.38
C ARG A 52 -22.39 0.74 1.00
N ALA A 53 -23.17 1.00 -0.04
CA ALA A 53 -22.64 1.15 -1.40
C ALA A 53 -21.64 2.30 -1.50
N ARG A 54 -21.90 3.42 -0.82
CA ARG A 54 -20.97 4.55 -0.76
C ARG A 54 -19.65 4.18 -0.10
N LEU A 55 -19.70 3.53 1.08
CA LEU A 55 -18.50 3.10 1.79
C LEU A 55 -17.68 2.08 1.00
N LEU A 56 -18.34 1.14 0.31
CA LEU A 56 -17.65 0.17 -0.54
C LEU A 56 -16.98 0.86 -1.75
N ALA A 57 -17.64 1.86 -2.35
CA ALA A 57 -17.05 2.63 -3.44
C ALA A 57 -15.85 3.48 -2.97
N ASP A 58 -15.94 4.12 -1.81
CA ASP A 58 -14.84 4.90 -1.23
C ASP A 58 -13.64 3.99 -0.88
N LEU A 59 -13.90 2.76 -0.39
CA LEU A 59 -12.85 1.77 -0.12
C LEU A 59 -12.19 1.26 -1.41
N ALA A 60 -12.96 0.97 -2.46
CA ALA A 60 -12.41 0.53 -3.75
C ALA A 60 -11.47 1.59 -4.38
N VAL A 61 -11.80 2.87 -4.26
CA VAL A 61 -10.92 3.95 -4.73
C VAL A 61 -9.58 3.98 -3.99
N ILE A 62 -9.60 3.66 -2.69
CA ILE A 62 -8.37 3.64 -1.88
C ILE A 62 -7.54 2.39 -2.21
N GLU A 63 -8.19 1.24 -2.44
CA GLU A 63 -7.56 0.01 -2.91
C GLU A 63 -6.82 0.24 -4.23
N ASP A 64 -7.52 0.77 -5.25
CA ASP A 64 -6.93 1.12 -6.55
C ASP A 64 -5.73 2.07 -6.42
N ALA A 65 -5.80 3.04 -5.51
CA ALA A 65 -4.71 3.99 -5.29
C ALA A 65 -3.47 3.36 -4.65
N ILE A 66 -3.66 2.37 -3.77
CA ILE A 66 -2.56 1.64 -3.13
C ILE A 66 -1.96 0.62 -4.09
N GLU A 67 -2.78 -0.09 -4.87
CA GLU A 67 -2.31 -0.98 -5.94
C GLU A 67 -1.48 -0.19 -6.97
N GLY A 68 -1.98 0.96 -7.43
CA GLY A 68 -1.23 1.82 -8.33
C GLY A 68 0.09 2.35 -7.75
N ALA A 69 0.18 2.52 -6.43
CA ALA A 69 1.43 2.89 -5.77
C ALA A 69 2.42 1.71 -5.65
N LEU A 70 1.91 0.48 -5.50
CA LEU A 70 2.72 -0.74 -5.51
C LEU A 70 3.27 -1.04 -6.90
N ASP A 71 2.46 -0.89 -7.95
CA ASP A 71 2.89 -1.11 -9.34
C ASP A 71 3.95 -0.09 -9.81
N ALA A 72 4.00 1.08 -9.18
CA ALA A 72 4.96 2.14 -9.47
C ALA A 72 6.27 2.04 -8.66
N ALA A 73 6.36 1.13 -7.68
CA ALA A 73 7.50 0.93 -6.79
C ALA A 73 8.51 -0.09 -7.36
#